data_AF-A0A0L7AJH0-F1
#
_entry.id   AF-A0A0L7AJH0-F1
#
_cell.length_a   1.000
_cell.length_b   1.000
_cell.length_c   1.000
_cell.angle_alpha   90.00
_cell.angle_beta   90.00
_cell.angle_gamma   90.00
#
_symmetry.space_group_name_H-M   'P 1'
#
loop_
_entity.id
_entity.type
_entity.pdbx_description
1 polymer ?
#
loop_
_entity_poly.entity_id
_entity_poly.type
_entity_poly.pdbx_seq_one_letter_code
_entity_poly.pdbx_strand_id
1 'polypeptide(L)'
;MKRYYHDAFLLGLYALLTQIHLSVARGISAQSELRCWLRQKGTLGLIEQILCSARSKRHKQKIPLIKSLYYNLRGKNYLTESEWILLIKHLQFMRDFIVHGEVNEDALINSRLEICYFSLKIWHRLNVNYLAKRLANHVEHFNESEYHAHFSVRQITSVITGWAVLKDNEIF
;
A
#
# COMPACT_ATOMS: atom_id res chain seq x y z
N MET A 1 -14.00 -4.38 -24.34
CA MET A 1 -12.56 -4.12 -24.14
C MET A 1 -12.20 -4.45 -22.68
N LYS A 2 -11.67 -5.65 -22.39
CA LYS A 2 -11.30 -6.06 -21.03
C LYS A 2 -10.07 -5.26 -20.60
N ARG A 3 -10.27 -4.20 -19.82
CA ARG A 3 -9.16 -3.41 -19.28
C ARG A 3 -8.51 -4.23 -18.16
N TYR A 4 -7.41 -4.91 -18.47
CA TYR A 4 -6.51 -5.54 -17.49
C TYR A 4 -5.87 -4.45 -16.63
N TYR A 5 -6.56 -3.99 -15.60
CA TYR A 5 -5.97 -3.11 -14.59
C TYR A 5 -5.49 -3.98 -13.42
N HIS A 6 -4.17 -3.99 -13.23
CA HIS A 6 -3.44 -4.94 -12.39
C HIS A 6 -3.93 -4.95 -10.94
N ASP A 7 -4.65 -6.00 -10.56
CA ASP A 7 -4.96 -6.29 -9.17
C ASP A 7 -3.68 -6.47 -8.31
N ALA A 8 -2.52 -6.70 -8.96
CA ALA A 8 -1.17 -6.61 -8.38
C ALA A 8 -0.91 -5.28 -7.66
N PHE A 9 -1.30 -4.20 -8.31
CA PHE A 9 -1.05 -2.85 -7.81
C PHE A 9 -1.97 -2.53 -6.62
N LEU A 10 -3.24 -2.96 -6.68
CA LEU A 10 -4.18 -2.82 -5.56
C LEU A 10 -3.80 -3.71 -4.37
N LEU A 11 -3.27 -4.90 -4.62
CA LEU A 11 -2.70 -5.75 -3.58
C LEU A 11 -1.49 -5.07 -2.92
N GLY A 12 -0.61 -4.46 -3.71
CA GLY A 12 0.52 -3.70 -3.18
C GLY A 12 0.09 -2.51 -2.32
N LEU A 13 -0.95 -1.78 -2.76
CA LEU A 13 -1.53 -0.70 -1.97
C LEU A 13 -2.12 -1.24 -0.65
N TYR A 14 -2.89 -2.33 -0.71
CA TYR A 14 -3.42 -2.97 0.48
C TYR A 14 -2.31 -3.36 1.46
N ALA A 15 -1.30 -4.10 0.99
CA ALA A 15 -0.17 -4.53 1.81
C ALA A 15 0.59 -3.35 2.44
N LEU A 16 0.81 -2.27 1.69
CA LEU A 16 1.45 -1.06 2.21
C LEU A 16 0.63 -0.42 3.34
N LEU A 17 -0.67 -0.23 3.13
CA LEU A 17 -1.54 0.36 4.15
C LEU A 17 -1.60 -0.54 5.39
N THR A 18 -1.61 -1.86 5.20
CA THR A 18 -1.58 -2.85 6.28
C THR A 18 -0.28 -2.81 7.07
N GLN A 19 0.87 -2.75 6.39
CA GLN A 19 2.17 -2.56 7.03
C GLN A 19 2.17 -1.29 7.89
N ILE A 20 1.69 -0.17 7.35
CA ILE A 20 1.67 1.11 8.07
C ILE A 20 0.80 1.02 9.33
N HIS A 21 -0.47 0.62 9.21
CA HIS A 21 -1.37 0.69 10.36
C HIS A 21 -1.03 -0.32 11.46
N LEU A 22 -0.48 -1.50 11.11
CA LEU A 22 -0.01 -2.48 12.08
C LEU A 22 1.27 -2.00 12.77
N SER A 23 2.21 -1.45 12.02
CA SER A 23 3.46 -0.93 12.59
C SER A 23 3.20 0.21 13.57
N VAL A 24 2.33 1.15 13.19
CA VAL A 24 1.92 2.25 14.09
C VAL A 24 1.21 1.71 15.33
N ALA A 25 0.39 0.66 15.22
CA ALA A 25 -0.27 0.05 16.38
C ALA A 25 0.72 -0.44 17.44
N ARG A 26 1.89 -0.91 17.00
CA ARG A 26 2.90 -1.55 17.84
C ARG A 26 4.03 -0.61 18.26
N GLY A 27 4.25 0.46 17.51
CA GLY A 27 5.37 1.39 17.70
C GLY A 27 4.95 2.78 18.16
N ILE A 28 3.72 2.99 18.60
CA ILE A 28 3.23 4.32 18.97
C ILE A 28 4.01 4.95 20.12
N SER A 29 4.36 4.16 21.14
CA SER A 29 5.18 4.60 22.29
C SER A 29 6.68 4.62 21.98
N ALA A 30 7.07 4.18 20.78
CA ALA A 30 8.44 3.99 20.34
C ALA A 30 8.65 4.63 18.95
N GLN A 31 8.19 5.88 18.81
CA GLN A 31 8.08 6.54 17.50
C GLN A 31 9.41 6.61 16.74
N SER A 32 10.52 6.87 17.44
CA SER A 32 11.86 6.92 16.83
C SER A 32 12.25 5.58 16.17
N GLU A 33 12.07 4.47 16.88
CA GLU A 33 12.39 3.12 16.41
C GLU A 33 11.46 2.70 15.27
N LEU A 34 10.16 2.98 15.41
CA LEU A 34 9.16 2.79 14.37
C LEU A 34 9.55 3.50 13.07
N ARG A 35 9.97 4.77 13.15
CA ARG A 35 10.39 5.56 11.97
C ARG A 35 11.62 4.96 11.31
N CYS A 36 12.63 4.60 12.09
CA CYS A 36 13.84 3.95 11.58
C CYS A 36 13.50 2.65 10.84
N TRP A 37 12.62 1.83 11.42
CA TRP A 37 12.16 0.59 10.81
C TRP A 37 11.39 0.82 9.50
N LEU A 38 10.45 1.78 9.46
CA LEU A 38 9.68 2.12 8.25
C LEU A 38 10.59 2.63 7.12
N ARG A 39 11.67 3.36 7.45
CA ARG A 39 12.69 3.75 6.46
C ARG A 39 13.45 2.54 5.93
N GLN A 40 13.94 1.68 6.82
CA GLN A 40 14.70 0.48 6.43
C GLN A 40 13.89 -0.47 5.54
N LYS A 41 12.60 -0.63 5.81
CA LYS A 41 11.69 -1.47 5.01
C LYS A 41 11.24 -0.80 3.71
N GLY A 42 11.70 0.42 3.42
CA GLY A 42 11.41 1.13 2.18
C GLY A 42 9.98 1.66 2.09
N THR A 43 9.25 1.74 3.22
CA THR A 43 7.88 2.27 3.27
C THR A 43 7.84 3.71 2.80
N LEU A 44 8.83 4.54 3.19
CA LEU A 44 8.96 5.92 2.72
C LEU A 44 9.02 5.99 1.19
N GLY A 45 9.89 5.21 0.57
CA GLY A 45 10.02 5.20 -0.89
C GLY A 45 8.75 4.75 -1.61
N LEU A 46 7.97 3.83 -1.04
CA LEU A 46 6.67 3.44 -1.60
C LEU A 46 5.63 4.56 -1.49
N ILE A 47 5.58 5.26 -0.35
CA ILE A 47 4.71 6.42 -0.16
C ILE A 47 5.08 7.52 -1.17
N GLU A 48 6.37 7.84 -1.30
CA GLU A 48 6.85 8.84 -2.26
C GLU A 48 6.56 8.44 -3.71
N GLN A 49 6.68 7.16 -4.06
CA GLN A 49 6.29 6.69 -5.38
C GLN A 49 4.79 6.92 -5.63
N ILE A 50 3.92 6.65 -4.67
CA ILE A 50 2.47 6.91 -4.79
C ILE A 50 2.19 8.40 -4.96
N LEU A 51 2.83 9.25 -4.14
CA LEU A 51 2.59 10.69 -4.10
C LEU A 51 3.20 11.44 -5.29
N CYS A 52 4.40 11.06 -5.73
CA CYS A 52 5.23 11.89 -6.59
C CYS A 52 5.58 11.26 -7.96
N SER A 53 5.34 9.96 -8.18
CA SER A 53 5.81 9.37 -9.44
C SER A 53 4.93 9.75 -10.63
N ALA A 54 5.57 10.04 -11.76
CA ALA A 54 4.93 10.07 -13.06
C ALA A 54 5.20 8.76 -13.80
N ARG A 55 4.13 8.04 -14.16
CA ARG A 55 4.20 6.81 -14.94
C ARG A 55 4.57 7.17 -16.38
N SER A 56 5.76 6.78 -16.82
CA SER A 56 6.13 6.82 -18.24
C SER A 56 5.39 5.70 -18.96
N LYS A 57 4.38 6.03 -19.78
CA LYS A 57 3.92 5.09 -20.80
C LYS A 57 4.90 5.11 -21.97
N ARG A 58 5.01 3.98 -22.69
CA ARG A 58 5.71 3.80 -23.97
C ARG A 58 5.35 4.83 -25.05
N HIS A 59 4.37 5.71 -24.82
CA HIS A 59 4.04 6.86 -25.65
C HIS A 59 4.15 8.13 -24.82
N LYS A 60 4.96 9.07 -25.33
CA LYS A 60 5.44 10.41 -24.89
C LYS A 60 4.66 11.27 -23.86
N GLN A 61 3.63 10.79 -23.16
CA GLN A 61 2.96 11.50 -22.07
C GLN A 61 3.23 10.82 -20.71
N LYS A 62 3.88 11.56 -19.80
CA LYS A 62 4.07 11.17 -18.40
C LYS A 62 2.75 11.36 -17.65
N ILE A 63 2.00 10.28 -17.40
CA ILE A 63 0.78 10.35 -16.57
C ILE A 63 1.19 10.12 -15.12
N PRO A 64 0.96 11.06 -14.19
CA PRO A 64 1.17 10.85 -12.76
C PRO A 64 0.59 9.50 -12.28
N LEU A 65 1.39 8.68 -11.59
CA LEU A 65 0.94 7.40 -11.00
C LEU A 65 -0.27 7.64 -10.10
N ILE A 66 -0.28 8.76 -9.36
CA ILE A 66 -1.39 9.24 -8.55
C ILE A 66 -2.70 9.41 -9.35
N LYS A 67 -2.63 9.92 -10.60
CA LYS A 67 -3.80 10.02 -11.50
C LYS A 67 -4.22 8.63 -12.00
N SER A 68 -3.26 7.77 -12.35
CA SER A 68 -3.56 6.39 -12.75
C SER A 68 -4.22 5.58 -11.61
N LEU A 69 -3.76 5.78 -10.38
CA LEU A 69 -4.30 5.22 -9.13
C LEU A 69 -5.75 5.65 -8.94
N TYR A 70 -5.99 6.96 -8.99
CA TYR A 70 -7.31 7.55 -8.83
C TYR A 70 -8.32 6.97 -9.84
N TYR A 71 -7.97 6.92 -11.13
CA TYR A 71 -8.88 6.36 -12.14
C TYR A 71 -9.15 4.87 -11.94
N ASN A 72 -8.18 4.09 -11.44
CA ASN A 72 -8.37 2.67 -11.14
C ASN A 72 -9.30 2.46 -9.93
N LEU A 73 -9.11 3.26 -8.88
CA LEU A 73 -9.92 3.17 -7.66
C LEU A 73 -11.36 3.67 -7.90
N ARG A 74 -11.52 4.79 -8.62
CA ARG A 74 -12.83 5.33 -8.98
C ARG A 74 -13.57 4.43 -9.97
N GLY A 75 -12.88 3.89 -10.98
CA GLY A 75 -13.50 3.08 -12.03
C GLY A 75 -14.08 1.75 -11.56
N LYS A 76 -13.63 1.22 -10.41
CA LYS A 76 -14.19 0.02 -9.78
C LYS A 76 -14.98 0.35 -8.49
N ASN A 77 -15.26 1.63 -8.22
CA ASN A 77 -15.87 2.10 -6.97
C ASN A 77 -15.15 1.58 -5.71
N TYR A 78 -13.81 1.49 -5.69
CA TYR A 78 -13.04 1.07 -4.51
C TYR A 78 -12.97 2.17 -3.47
N LEU A 79 -12.78 3.41 -3.93
CA LEU A 79 -12.82 4.62 -3.11
C LEU A 79 -13.55 5.72 -3.89
N THR A 80 -14.27 6.57 -3.17
CA THR A 80 -14.80 7.83 -3.71
C THR A 80 -13.68 8.84 -3.91
N GLU A 81 -13.97 9.96 -4.58
CA GLU A 81 -12.99 11.04 -4.75
C GLU A 81 -12.59 11.67 -3.41
N SER A 82 -13.54 11.90 -2.51
CA SER A 82 -13.28 12.40 -1.17
C SER A 82 -12.41 11.43 -0.35
N GLU A 83 -12.71 10.14 -0.41
CA GLU A 83 -11.92 9.09 0.24
C GLU A 83 -10.49 9.02 -0.31
N TRP A 84 -10.34 9.18 -1.63
CA TRP A 84 -9.01 9.24 -2.24
C TRP A 84 -8.20 10.44 -1.75
N ILE A 85 -8.80 11.64 -1.70
CA ILE A 85 -8.15 12.84 -1.20
C ILE A 85 -7.72 12.65 0.26
N LEU A 86 -8.58 12.04 1.09
CA LEU A 86 -8.26 11.71 2.47
C LEU A 86 -7.11 10.72 2.58
N LEU A 87 -7.13 9.63 1.79
CA LEU A 87 -6.02 8.68 1.77
C LEU A 87 -4.69 9.37 1.43
N ILE A 88 -4.67 10.25 0.43
CA ILE A 88 -3.47 11.02 0.07
C ILE A 88 -2.99 11.90 1.24
N LYS A 89 -3.91 12.58 1.93
CA LYS A 89 -3.58 13.38 3.12
C LYS A 89 -2.92 12.53 4.21
N HIS A 90 -3.45 11.33 4.48
CA HIS A 90 -2.85 10.42 5.47
C HIS A 90 -1.50 9.85 5.03
N LEU A 91 -1.31 9.57 3.74
CA LEU A 91 -0.01 9.17 3.22
C LEU A 91 1.03 10.30 3.32
N GLN A 92 0.63 11.54 3.07
CA GLN A 92 1.49 12.71 3.28
C GLN A 92 1.87 12.87 4.76
N PHE A 93 0.90 12.74 5.66
CA PHE A 93 1.16 12.76 7.10
C PHE A 93 2.17 11.68 7.52
N MET A 94 2.00 10.44 7.02
CA MET A 94 2.93 9.35 7.32
C MET A 94 4.32 9.58 6.74
N ARG A 95 4.43 10.14 5.53
CA ARG A 95 5.73 10.57 4.97
C ARG A 95 6.38 11.58 5.91
N ASP A 96 5.64 12.59 6.33
CA ASP A 96 6.17 13.68 7.15
C ASP A 96 6.59 13.18 8.53
N PHE A 97 5.83 12.28 9.14
CA PHE A 97 6.24 11.55 10.35
C PHE A 97 7.55 10.80 10.14
N ILE A 98 7.66 9.99 9.07
CA ILE A 98 8.87 9.22 8.79
C ILE A 98 10.07 10.15 8.59
N VAL A 99 9.92 11.28 7.88
CA VAL A 99 11.00 12.21 7.56
C VAL A 99 11.36 13.10 8.74
N HIS A 100 10.39 13.81 9.31
CA HIS A 100 10.63 14.98 10.15
C HIS A 100 10.70 14.69 11.63
N GLY A 101 10.00 13.69 12.16
CA GLY A 101 10.02 13.59 13.61
C GLY A 101 8.90 12.80 14.24
N GLU A 102 8.97 12.79 15.56
CA GLU A 102 7.84 12.46 16.41
C GLU A 102 6.71 13.46 16.18
N VAL A 103 5.50 12.95 16.29
CA VAL A 103 4.27 13.73 16.19
C VAL A 103 3.42 13.49 17.43
N ASN A 104 2.42 14.33 17.63
CA ASN A 104 1.41 14.10 18.65
C ASN A 104 0.79 12.69 18.46
N GLU A 105 0.71 11.92 19.54
CA GLU A 105 0.26 10.53 19.52
C GLU A 105 -1.17 10.40 18.99
N ASP A 106 -2.10 11.27 19.42
CA ASP A 106 -3.49 11.24 18.94
C ASP A 106 -3.57 11.45 17.43
N ALA A 107 -2.75 12.35 16.87
CA ALA A 107 -2.67 12.54 15.42
C ALA A 107 -2.19 11.27 14.70
N LEU A 108 -1.23 10.56 15.30
CA LEU A 108 -0.71 9.31 14.76
C LEU A 108 -1.74 8.16 14.87
N ILE A 109 -2.49 8.08 15.97
CA ILE A 109 -3.62 7.15 16.16
C ILE A 109 -4.69 7.40 15.12
N ASN A 110 -5.11 8.66 14.96
CA ASN A 110 -6.15 9.03 14.01
C ASN A 110 -5.72 8.67 12.58
N SER A 111 -4.49 8.99 12.19
CA SER A 111 -4.00 8.62 10.87
C SER A 111 -3.93 7.10 10.67
N ARG A 112 -3.54 6.34 11.70
CA ARG A 112 -3.55 4.87 11.67
C ARG A 112 -4.97 4.33 11.43
N LEU A 113 -5.97 4.84 12.16
CA LEU A 113 -7.35 4.35 12.06
C LEU A 113 -7.92 4.59 10.66
N GLU A 114 -7.68 5.77 10.09
CA GLU A 114 -8.10 6.09 8.72
C GLU A 114 -7.39 5.19 7.69
N ILE A 115 -6.08 4.97 7.83
CA ILE A 115 -5.34 4.05 6.96
C ILE A 115 -5.88 2.61 7.05
N CYS A 116 -6.21 2.15 8.26
CA CYS A 116 -6.85 0.84 8.49
C CYS A 116 -8.21 0.77 7.80
N TYR A 117 -9.01 1.83 7.88
CA TYR A 117 -10.30 1.88 7.20
C TYR A 117 -10.16 1.79 5.68
N PHE A 118 -9.20 2.51 5.09
CA PHE A 118 -8.90 2.41 3.66
C PHE A 118 -8.38 1.03 3.26
N SER A 119 -7.52 0.39 4.07
CA SER A 119 -7.03 -0.96 3.78
C SER A 119 -8.19 -1.97 3.74
N LEU A 120 -9.12 -1.90 4.69
CA LEU A 120 -10.29 -2.77 4.75
C LEU A 120 -11.22 -2.57 3.54
N LYS A 121 -11.46 -1.32 3.13
CA LYS A 121 -12.24 -1.04 1.90
C LYS A 121 -11.63 -1.66 0.66
N ILE A 122 -10.31 -1.55 0.51
CA ILE A 122 -9.59 -2.15 -0.61
C ILE A 122 -9.68 -3.68 -0.51
N TRP A 123 -9.43 -4.26 0.66
CA TRP A 123 -9.47 -5.70 0.91
C TRP A 123 -10.79 -6.35 0.49
N HIS A 124 -11.92 -5.78 0.93
CA HIS A 124 -13.25 -6.32 0.64
C HIS A 124 -13.57 -6.33 -0.85
N ARG A 125 -13.00 -5.40 -1.61
CA ARG A 125 -13.24 -5.27 -3.05
C ARG A 125 -12.18 -5.96 -3.89
N LEU A 126 -11.01 -6.27 -3.31
CA LEU A 126 -9.87 -6.83 -4.01
C LEU A 126 -10.22 -8.19 -4.61
N ASN A 127 -10.08 -8.33 -5.92
CA ASN A 127 -10.35 -9.59 -6.64
C ASN A 127 -9.02 -10.25 -7.05
N VAL A 128 -8.35 -10.87 -6.08
CA VAL A 128 -7.13 -11.67 -6.30
C VAL A 128 -7.29 -13.03 -5.65
N ASN A 129 -6.43 -13.98 -6.02
CA ASN A 129 -6.47 -15.32 -5.45
C ASN A 129 -6.27 -15.30 -3.92
N TYR A 130 -6.75 -16.35 -3.26
CA TYR A 130 -6.71 -16.47 -1.81
C TYR A 130 -5.29 -16.44 -1.24
N LEU A 131 -4.31 -17.03 -1.94
CA LEU A 131 -2.91 -17.03 -1.53
C LEU A 131 -2.35 -15.61 -1.45
N ALA A 132 -2.50 -14.81 -2.50
CA ALA A 132 -1.98 -13.44 -2.55
C ALA A 132 -2.64 -12.55 -1.49
N LYS A 133 -3.95 -12.73 -1.26
CA LYS A 133 -4.68 -12.13 -0.15
C LYS A 133 -4.07 -12.50 1.21
N ARG A 134 -3.86 -13.80 1.45
CA ARG A 134 -3.27 -14.30 2.70
C ARG A 134 -1.86 -13.75 2.93
N LEU A 135 -1.02 -13.71 1.90
CA LEU A 135 0.34 -13.14 2.02
C LEU A 135 0.30 -11.66 2.41
N ALA A 136 -0.62 -10.89 1.85
CA ALA A 136 -0.75 -9.47 2.21
C ALA A 136 -1.27 -9.24 3.65
N ASN A 137 -2.05 -10.17 4.21
CA ASN A 137 -2.42 -10.13 5.63
C ASN A 137 -1.22 -10.38 6.56
N HIS A 138 -0.20 -11.08 6.07
CA HIS A 138 1.04 -11.36 6.77
C HIS A 138 2.16 -10.42 6.30
N VAL A 139 1.84 -9.18 5.93
CA VAL A 139 2.87 -8.20 5.58
C VAL A 139 3.77 -7.91 6.78
N GLU A 140 5.06 -7.69 6.50
CA GLU A 140 6.02 -7.28 7.52
C GLU A 140 5.56 -5.98 8.21
N HIS A 141 5.61 -5.93 9.53
CA HIS A 141 5.31 -4.75 10.35
C HIS A 141 6.23 -4.65 11.59
N PHE A 142 6.30 -3.46 12.17
CA PHE A 142 7.11 -3.19 13.35
C PHE A 142 6.67 -4.05 14.55
N ASN A 143 7.64 -4.65 15.27
CA ASN A 143 7.43 -5.56 16.39
C ASN A 143 6.44 -6.71 16.08
N GLU A 144 6.58 -7.30 14.89
CA GLU A 144 5.85 -8.50 14.50
C GLU A 144 6.33 -9.76 15.24
N SER A 145 5.52 -10.82 15.19
CA SER A 145 5.80 -12.06 15.90
C SER A 145 6.78 -12.94 15.13
N GLU A 146 7.80 -13.46 15.81
CA GLU A 146 8.75 -14.42 15.23
C GLU A 146 8.13 -15.80 14.95
N TYR A 147 6.93 -16.08 15.49
CA TYR A 147 6.23 -17.35 15.31
C TYR A 147 5.44 -17.44 13.99
N HIS A 148 5.40 -16.36 13.22
CA HIS A 148 4.67 -16.28 11.96
C HIS A 148 5.59 -15.85 10.82
N ALA A 149 5.34 -16.39 9.63
CA ALA A 149 6.03 -15.93 8.43
C ALA A 149 5.45 -14.59 7.98
N HIS A 150 6.32 -13.59 7.82
CA HIS A 150 5.98 -12.26 7.35
C HIS A 150 6.63 -11.97 6.00
N PHE A 151 5.96 -11.17 5.17
CA PHE A 151 6.37 -10.92 3.79
C PHE A 151 6.51 -9.42 3.51
N SER A 152 7.59 -9.03 2.86
CA SER A 152 7.74 -7.65 2.39
C SER A 152 6.69 -7.31 1.33
N VAL A 153 6.33 -6.03 1.22
CA VAL A 153 5.41 -5.54 0.18
C VAL A 153 5.88 -5.91 -1.23
N ARG A 154 7.21 -5.94 -1.45
CA ARG A 154 7.81 -6.38 -2.72
C ARG A 154 7.59 -7.86 -3.00
N GLN A 155 7.78 -8.74 -2.01
CA GLN A 155 7.51 -10.16 -2.16
C GLN A 155 6.03 -10.41 -2.47
N ILE A 156 5.12 -9.77 -1.75
CA ILE A 156 3.66 -9.89 -1.96
C ILE A 156 3.26 -9.48 -3.39
N THR A 157 3.78 -8.35 -3.89
CA THR A 157 3.47 -7.88 -5.24
C THR A 157 4.08 -8.75 -6.34
N SER A 158 5.21 -9.40 -6.08
CA SER A 158 5.88 -10.31 -7.04
C SER A 158 5.11 -11.60 -7.33
N VAL A 159 4.27 -12.06 -6.39
CA VAL A 159 3.43 -13.26 -6.57
C VAL A 159 2.43 -13.05 -7.70
N ILE A 160 1.88 -11.85 -7.84
CA ILE A 160 0.94 -11.58 -8.94
C ILE A 160 1.67 -11.48 -10.29
N THR A 161 2.91 -10.99 -10.32
CA THR A 161 3.69 -10.97 -11.57
C THR A 161 4.07 -12.37 -12.03
N GLY A 162 4.43 -13.29 -11.12
CA GLY A 162 4.70 -14.69 -11.47
C GLY A 162 3.44 -15.42 -11.97
N TRP A 163 2.30 -15.17 -11.33
CA TRP A 163 1.01 -15.73 -11.75
C TRP A 163 0.49 -15.14 -13.07
N ALA A 164 0.70 -13.85 -13.34
CA ALA A 164 0.34 -13.24 -14.62
C ALA A 164 1.14 -13.85 -15.79
N VAL A 165 2.43 -14.13 -15.57
CA VAL A 165 3.28 -14.82 -16.54
C VAL A 165 2.83 -16.27 -16.77
N LEU A 166 2.47 -17.00 -15.71
CA LEU A 166 1.95 -18.37 -15.86
C LEU A 166 0.62 -18.41 -16.61
N LYS A 167 -0.28 -17.46 -16.35
CA LYS A 167 -1.58 -17.39 -17.01
C LYS A 167 -1.49 -17.00 -18.48
N ASP A 168 -0.50 -16.19 -18.85
CA ASP A 168 -0.20 -15.90 -20.25
C ASP A 168 0.38 -17.13 -20.96
N ASN A 169 1.20 -17.94 -20.28
CA ASN A 169 1.76 -19.19 -20.82
C ASN A 169 0.75 -20.34 -20.95
N GLU A 170 -0.36 -20.33 -20.21
CA GLU A 170 -1.46 -21.30 -20.35
C GLU A 170 -2.42 -20.98 -21.51
N ILE A 171 -2.26 -19.80 -22.15
CA ILE A 171 -3.13 -19.33 -23.24
C ILE A 171 -2.41 -19.42 -24.62
N PHE A 172 -1.19 -19.97 -24.66
CA PHE A 172 -0.46 -20.26 -25.89
C PHE A 172 -0.25 -21.76 -26.10
#